data_AF-A0A838J3Y7-F1
#
_entry.id   AF-A0A838J3Y7-F1
#
_cell.length_a   1.000
_cell.length_b   1.000
_cell.length_c   1.000
_cell.angle_alpha   90.00
_cell.angle_beta   90.00
_cell.angle_gamma   90.00
#
_symmetry.space_group_name_H-M   'P 1'
#
loop_
_entity.id
_entity.type
_entity.pdbx_description
1 polymer ?
#
loop_
_entity_poly.entity_id
_entity_poly.type
_entity_poly.pdbx_seq_one_letter_code
_entity_poly.pdbx_strand_id
1 'polypeptide(L)'
;MRFGNKRCEQFQSFLPEMILDSNDAQANVPADVWQHLVECSPCRTNLQELQATMQLLDPWQVPEPSAYFDTRMAARLREEKNSPAPGWMERLRTRLLFDSNLQLRPAMTAAFALLLIVGAGSYEGFVSFNHTQPARVTVSATVTDLERLDSNEKTLQQLAAFDDSDASVGQNSQSSTSN
;
A
#
# COMPACT_ATOMS: atom_id res chain seq x y z
N MET A 1 9.55 -12.68 -30.43
CA MET A 1 9.07 -11.32 -30.08
C MET A 1 8.58 -11.36 -28.64
N ARG A 2 9.31 -10.76 -27.68
CA ARG A 2 9.07 -10.89 -26.23
C ARG A 2 9.07 -9.47 -25.61
N PHE A 3 8.06 -8.67 -25.97
CA PHE A 3 7.83 -7.33 -25.39
C PHE A 3 6.59 -7.30 -24.47
N GLY A 4 6.01 -8.46 -24.18
CA GLY A 4 4.61 -8.59 -23.75
C GLY A 4 4.31 -8.49 -22.26
N ASN A 5 5.29 -8.33 -21.35
CA ASN A 5 4.96 -8.24 -19.92
C ASN A 5 4.98 -6.80 -19.41
N LYS A 6 6.08 -6.07 -19.61
CA LYS A 6 6.22 -4.70 -19.08
C LYS A 6 5.27 -3.68 -19.73
N ARG A 7 4.94 -3.86 -21.02
CA ARG A 7 4.00 -2.96 -21.72
C ARG A 7 2.54 -3.23 -21.33
N CYS A 8 2.21 -4.47 -20.97
CA CYS A 8 0.90 -4.83 -20.42
C CYS A 8 0.69 -4.27 -19.02
N GLU A 9 1.72 -4.26 -18.17
CA GLU A 9 1.68 -3.62 -16.85
C GLU A 9 1.48 -2.10 -16.97
N GLN A 10 2.21 -1.46 -17.88
CA GLN A 10 2.04 -0.03 -18.17
C GLN A 10 0.63 0.29 -18.69
N PHE A 11 0.09 -0.53 -19.60
CA PHE A 11 -1.29 -0.38 -20.07
C PHE A 11 -2.30 -0.45 -18.91
N GLN A 12 -2.13 -1.41 -17.99
CA GLN A 12 -3.03 -1.57 -16.85
C GLN A 12 -3.08 -0.33 -15.95
N SER A 13 -1.98 0.41 -15.80
CA SER A 13 -2.01 1.67 -15.04
C SER A 13 -2.81 2.79 -15.71
N PHE A 14 -2.93 2.77 -17.04
CA PHE A 14 -3.68 3.78 -17.80
C PHE A 14 -5.14 3.40 -18.08
N LEU A 15 -5.53 2.16 -17.78
CA LEU A 15 -6.91 1.67 -17.96
C LEU A 15 -7.96 2.54 -17.24
N PRO A 16 -7.82 2.88 -15.94
CA PRO A 16 -8.84 3.65 -15.23
C PRO A 16 -9.06 5.04 -15.82
N GLU A 17 -7.98 5.76 -16.13
CA GLU A 17 -8.01 7.09 -16.76
C GLU A 17 -8.73 7.02 -18.12
N MET A 18 -8.40 6.02 -18.95
CA MET A 18 -9.01 5.83 -20.26
C MET A 18 -10.52 5.53 -20.20
N ILE A 19 -10.98 4.88 -19.13
CA ILE A 19 -12.39 4.52 -18.94
C ILE A 19 -13.19 5.69 -18.36
N LEU A 20 -12.63 6.40 -17.37
CA LEU A 20 -13.32 7.46 -16.63
C LEU A 20 -13.32 8.79 -17.38
N ASP A 21 -12.24 9.10 -18.10
CA ASP A 21 -12.08 10.35 -18.87
C ASP A 21 -12.38 10.13 -20.36
N SER A 22 -13.45 9.38 -20.68
CA SER A 22 -13.78 8.95 -22.04
C SER A 22 -13.92 10.08 -23.07
N ASN A 23 -14.16 11.32 -22.64
CA ASN A 23 -14.27 12.49 -23.50
C ASN A 23 -12.91 13.04 -23.96
N ASP A 24 -11.85 12.87 -23.15
CA ASP A 24 -10.47 13.32 -23.42
C ASP A 24 -9.44 12.18 -23.43
N ALA A 25 -9.89 10.92 -23.37
CA ALA A 25 -9.06 9.72 -23.28
C ALA A 25 -8.01 9.59 -24.39
N GLN A 26 -8.22 10.25 -25.54
CA GLN A 26 -7.24 10.25 -26.63
C GLN A 26 -6.17 11.34 -26.49
N ALA A 27 -6.44 12.41 -25.72
CA ALA A 27 -5.50 13.49 -25.46
C ALA A 27 -4.52 13.16 -24.33
N ASN A 28 -4.96 12.39 -23.33
CA ASN A 28 -4.16 12.09 -22.13
C ASN A 28 -3.42 10.74 -22.17
N VAL A 29 -3.64 9.92 -23.20
CA VAL A 29 -3.01 8.59 -23.31
C VAL A 29 -1.80 8.63 -24.27
N PRO A 30 -0.61 8.17 -23.83
CA PRO A 30 0.58 8.11 -24.68
C PRO A 30 0.37 7.25 -25.92
N ALA A 31 0.94 7.67 -27.06
CA ALA A 31 0.85 6.94 -28.33
C ALA A 31 1.34 5.48 -28.23
N ASP A 32 2.35 5.23 -27.39
CA ASP A 32 2.92 3.89 -27.16
C ASP A 32 1.89 2.91 -26.58
N VAL A 33 0.97 3.40 -25.74
CA VAL A 33 -0.10 2.60 -25.13
C VAL A 33 -1.16 2.24 -26.18
N TRP A 34 -1.49 3.18 -27.07
CA TRP A 34 -2.37 2.93 -28.21
C TRP A 34 -1.79 1.91 -29.18
N GLN A 35 -0.50 2.00 -29.50
CA GLN A 35 0.16 1.02 -30.34
C GLN A 35 0.11 -0.37 -29.70
N HIS A 36 0.32 -0.47 -28.38
CA HIS A 36 0.21 -1.72 -27.67
C HIS A 36 -1.20 -2.33 -27.74
N LEU A 37 -2.27 -1.53 -27.65
CA LEU A 37 -3.66 -2.00 -27.80
C LEU A 37 -3.96 -2.61 -29.17
N VAL A 38 -3.36 -2.06 -30.24
CA VAL A 38 -3.48 -2.60 -31.60
C VAL A 38 -2.74 -3.94 -31.72
N GLU A 39 -1.56 -4.05 -31.11
CA GLU A 39 -0.72 -5.25 -31.16
C GLU A 39 -1.16 -6.38 -30.19
N CYS A 40 -1.84 -6.05 -29.10
CA CYS A 40 -2.11 -6.97 -27.99
C CYS A 40 -3.61 -7.27 -27.83
N SER A 41 -4.05 -8.44 -28.31
CA SER A 41 -5.42 -8.92 -28.16
C SER A 41 -5.94 -8.97 -26.70
N PRO A 42 -5.20 -9.53 -25.71
CA PRO A 42 -5.75 -9.66 -24.36
C PRO A 42 -5.99 -8.30 -23.68
N CYS A 43 -5.11 -7.32 -23.89
CA CYS A 43 -5.30 -5.97 -23.35
C CYS A 43 -6.55 -5.29 -23.94
N ARG A 44 -6.84 -5.54 -25.21
CA ARG A 44 -8.06 -5.03 -25.87
C ARG A 44 -9.32 -5.67 -25.31
N THR A 45 -9.30 -6.98 -25.07
CA THR A 45 -10.42 -7.69 -24.43
C THR A 45 -10.69 -7.14 -23.02
N ASN A 46 -9.64 -6.97 -22.20
CA ASN A 46 -9.79 -6.40 -20.86
C ASN A 46 -10.40 -4.99 -20.87
N LEU A 47 -9.99 -4.15 -21.85
CA LEU A 47 -10.56 -2.81 -22.03
C LEU A 47 -12.06 -2.92 -22.36
N GLN A 48 -12.43 -3.79 -23.30
CA GLN A 48 -13.83 -3.99 -23.70
C GLN A 48 -14.68 -4.51 -22.55
N GLU A 49 -14.17 -5.44 -21.73
CA GLU A 49 -14.87 -5.94 -20.55
C GLU A 49 -15.13 -4.82 -19.54
N LEU A 50 -14.15 -3.96 -19.27
CA LEU A 50 -14.32 -2.82 -18.37
C LEU A 50 -15.25 -1.74 -18.94
N GLN A 51 -15.23 -1.50 -20.25
CA GLN A 51 -16.20 -0.61 -20.89
C GLN A 51 -17.61 -1.18 -20.82
N ALA A 52 -17.78 -2.49 -20.99
CA ALA A 52 -19.05 -3.16 -20.85
C ALA A 52 -19.58 -3.05 -19.41
N THR A 53 -18.72 -3.15 -18.39
CA THR A 53 -19.16 -2.93 -17.00
C THR A 53 -19.59 -1.48 -16.77
N MET A 54 -18.88 -0.48 -17.28
CA MET A 54 -19.32 0.93 -17.15
C MET A 54 -20.62 1.22 -17.88
N GLN A 55 -20.84 0.60 -19.05
CA GLN A 55 -22.12 0.69 -19.76
C GLN A 55 -23.29 0.10 -18.97
N LEU A 56 -23.05 -0.90 -18.12
CA LEU A 56 -24.06 -1.43 -17.20
C LEU A 56 -24.40 -0.46 -16.06
N LEU A 57 -23.48 0.45 -15.72
CA LEU A 57 -23.72 1.49 -14.70
C LEU A 57 -24.40 2.74 -15.28
N ASP A 58 -24.26 3.00 -16.58
CA ASP A 58 -24.90 4.13 -17.27
C ASP A 58 -26.44 4.22 -17.09
N PRO A 59 -27.23 3.13 -17.13
CA PRO A 59 -28.67 3.20 -16.89
C PRO A 59 -29.04 3.47 -15.44
N TRP A 60 -28.09 3.56 -14.51
CA TRP A 60 -28.39 3.85 -13.11
C TRP A 60 -29.04 5.22 -12.98
N GLN A 61 -30.33 5.24 -12.65
CA GLN A 61 -31.07 6.48 -12.44
C GLN A 61 -30.50 7.20 -11.21
N VAL A 62 -29.97 8.40 -11.41
CA VAL A 62 -29.54 9.25 -10.31
C VAL A 62 -30.79 9.68 -9.52
N PRO A 63 -30.93 9.29 -8.24
CA PRO A 63 -32.05 9.76 -7.44
C PRO A 63 -31.95 11.28 -7.27
N GLU A 64 -33.09 11.97 -7.31
CA GLU A 64 -33.11 13.40 -7.05
C GLU A 64 -32.51 13.67 -5.65
N PRO A 65 -31.56 14.61 -5.52
CA PRO A 65 -31.03 14.97 -4.23
C PRO A 65 -32.16 15.42 -3.31
N SER A 66 -32.10 15.08 -2.03
CA SER A 66 -33.13 15.50 -1.08
C SER A 66 -33.30 17.02 -1.10
N ALA A 67 -34.52 17.54 -0.96
CA ALA A 67 -34.79 18.99 -0.98
C ALA A 67 -33.97 19.82 0.02
N TYR A 68 -33.41 19.18 1.07
CA TYR A 68 -32.56 19.82 2.08
C TYR A 68 -31.06 19.63 1.85
N PHE A 69 -30.65 18.95 0.78
CA PHE A 69 -29.25 18.67 0.50
C PHE A 69 -28.46 19.97 0.33
N ASP A 70 -28.94 20.86 -0.54
CA ASP A 70 -28.25 22.13 -0.82
C ASP A 70 -28.19 23.05 0.41
N THR A 71 -29.27 23.09 1.18
CA THR A 71 -29.32 23.92 2.40
C THR A 71 -28.39 23.39 3.48
N ARG A 72 -28.35 22.06 3.68
CA ARG A 72 -27.43 21.40 4.60
C ARG A 72 -25.98 21.52 4.14
N MET A 73 -25.71 21.34 2.85
CA MET A 73 -24.38 21.50 2.27
C MET A 73 -23.89 22.94 2.42
N ALA A 74 -24.71 23.93 2.08
CA ALA A 74 -24.39 25.34 2.27
C ALA A 74 -24.16 25.70 3.74
N ALA A 75 -24.93 25.12 4.67
CA ALA A 75 -24.71 25.30 6.10
C ALA A 75 -23.36 24.71 6.54
N ARG A 76 -23.03 23.49 6.12
CA ARG A 76 -21.74 22.85 6.42
C ARG A 76 -20.55 23.58 5.80
N LEU A 77 -20.71 24.08 4.59
CA LEU A 77 -19.67 24.86 3.91
C LEU A 77 -19.42 26.20 4.60
N ARG A 78 -20.46 26.86 5.13
CA ARG A 78 -20.29 28.08 5.93
C ARG A 78 -19.64 27.78 7.28
N GLU A 79 -20.02 26.69 7.93
CA GLU A 79 -19.38 26.26 9.17
C GLU A 79 -17.88 26.05 8.95
N GLU A 80 -17.51 25.30 7.91
CA GLU A 80 -16.10 25.05 7.60
C GLU A 80 -15.34 26.31 7.15
N LYS A 81 -16.01 27.21 6.43
CA LYS A 81 -15.43 28.50 6.04
C LYS A 81 -15.22 29.44 7.24
N ASN A 82 -16.10 29.35 8.24
CA ASN A 82 -16.03 30.14 9.46
C ASN A 82 -15.21 29.45 10.55
N SER A 83 -14.82 28.19 10.35
CA SER A 83 -13.84 27.51 11.20
C SER A 83 -12.56 28.35 11.27
N PRO A 84 -11.95 28.46 12.45
CA PRO A 84 -10.73 29.23 12.62
C PRO A 84 -9.66 28.73 11.65
N ALA A 85 -8.92 29.67 11.06
CA ALA A 85 -7.90 29.34 10.06
C ALA A 85 -7.00 28.21 10.58
N PRO A 86 -6.72 27.17 9.76
CA PRO A 86 -5.98 26.01 10.20
C PRO A 86 -4.65 26.47 10.78
N GLY A 87 -4.36 26.00 12.00
CA GLY A 87 -3.11 26.30 12.70
C GLY A 87 -1.90 25.85 11.87
N TRP A 88 -0.72 26.37 12.20
CA TRP A 88 0.50 26.06 11.44
C TRP A 88 0.79 24.54 11.37
N MET A 89 0.49 23.79 12.44
CA MET A 89 0.60 22.32 12.48
C MET A 89 -0.38 21.65 11.51
N GLU A 90 -1.62 22.14 11.45
CA GLU A 90 -2.64 21.58 10.54
C GLU A 90 -2.27 21.87 9.08
N ARG A 91 -1.69 23.05 8.81
CA ARG A 91 -1.12 23.38 7.48
C ARG A 91 0.08 22.51 7.12
N LEU A 92 0.93 22.16 8.08
CA LEU A 92 2.05 21.25 7.85
C LEU A 92 1.57 19.82 7.60
N ARG A 93 0.59 19.35 8.39
CA ARG A 93 -0.03 18.02 8.24
C ARG A 93 -0.76 17.89 6.91
N THR A 94 -1.56 18.87 6.53
CA THR A 94 -2.28 18.88 5.25
C THR A 94 -1.32 18.89 4.08
N ARG A 95 -0.23 19.69 4.12
CA ARG A 95 0.83 19.59 3.11
C ARG A 95 1.49 18.22 3.10
N LEU A 96 1.79 17.63 4.25
CA LEU A 96 2.46 16.33 4.28
C LEU A 96 1.57 15.18 3.77
N LEU A 97 0.25 15.24 4.00
CA LEU A 97 -0.70 14.22 3.57
C LEU A 97 -1.15 14.40 2.11
N PHE A 98 -1.59 15.60 1.75
CA PHE A 98 -2.18 15.88 0.42
C PHE A 98 -1.14 16.26 -0.63
N ASP A 99 0.01 16.82 -0.21
CA ASP A 99 1.13 17.17 -1.09
C ASP A 99 2.20 16.07 -1.10
N SER A 100 1.80 14.82 -0.83
CA SER A 100 2.68 13.64 -0.84
C SER A 100 3.14 13.23 -2.25
N ASN A 101 2.87 14.06 -3.26
CA ASN A 101 3.55 14.03 -4.56
C ASN A 101 4.80 14.94 -4.61
N LEU A 102 5.09 15.74 -3.57
CA LEU A 102 6.47 16.17 -3.33
C LEU A 102 7.26 14.93 -2.98
N GLN A 103 8.03 14.46 -3.96
CA GLN A 103 9.04 13.44 -3.77
C GLN A 103 9.85 13.82 -2.51
N LEU A 104 9.63 13.13 -1.39
CA LEU A 104 10.39 13.34 -0.15
C LEU A 104 11.88 12.95 -0.30
N ARG A 105 12.27 12.49 -1.50
CA ARG A 105 13.60 12.07 -1.91
C ARG A 105 14.67 13.16 -1.66
N PRO A 106 14.56 14.39 -2.21
CA PRO A 106 15.51 15.47 -1.94
C PRO A 106 15.66 15.81 -0.45
N ALA A 107 14.56 15.82 0.31
CA ALA A 107 14.60 16.16 1.74
C ALA A 107 15.34 15.08 2.56
N MET A 108 15.11 13.80 2.28
CA MET A 108 15.87 12.71 2.90
C MET A 108 17.35 12.77 2.53
N THR A 109 17.71 13.01 1.26
CA THR A 109 19.12 13.12 0.85
C THR A 109 19.81 14.31 1.51
N ALA A 110 19.13 15.45 1.65
CA ALA A 110 19.67 16.62 2.31
C ALA A 110 19.88 16.37 3.81
N ALA A 111 18.90 15.75 4.48
CA ALA A 111 19.02 15.37 5.89
C ALA A 111 20.17 14.37 6.11
N PHE A 112 20.30 13.34 5.26
CA PHE A 112 21.42 12.40 5.31
C PHE A 112 22.77 13.07 5.06
N ALA A 113 22.86 13.97 4.08
CA ALA A 113 24.08 14.71 3.81
C ALA A 113 24.48 15.60 5.00
N LEU A 114 23.51 16.26 5.64
CA LEU A 114 23.74 17.06 6.84
C LEU A 114 24.19 16.19 8.02
N LEU A 115 23.57 15.02 8.21
CA LEU A 115 23.99 14.02 9.20
C LEU A 115 25.40 13.50 8.95
N LEU A 116 25.78 13.27 7.69
CA LEU A 116 27.13 12.86 7.31
C LEU A 116 28.15 13.98 7.53
N ILE A 117 27.80 15.24 7.27
CA ILE A 117 28.69 16.38 7.53
C ILE A 117 28.90 16.59 9.04
N VAL A 118 27.83 16.52 9.83
CA VAL A 118 27.90 16.65 11.30
C VAL A 118 28.57 15.43 11.94
N GLY A 119 28.30 14.23 11.42
CA GLY A 119 28.91 12.98 11.86
C GLY A 119 30.37 12.82 11.44
N ALA A 120 30.77 13.32 10.27
CA ALA A 120 32.16 13.34 9.85
C ALA A 120 32.98 14.39 10.60
N GLY A 121 32.38 15.55 10.94
CA GLY A 121 33.05 16.59 11.72
C GLY A 121 33.31 16.22 13.19
N SER A 122 32.53 15.29 13.76
CA SER A 122 32.76 14.76 15.11
C SER A 122 33.71 13.57 15.15
N TYR A 123 34.08 13.00 14.00
CA TYR A 123 34.93 11.81 13.96
C TYR A 123 36.33 12.10 14.51
N GLU A 124 36.99 13.22 14.15
CA GLU A 124 38.35 13.51 14.65
C GLU A 124 38.45 13.64 16.19
N GLY A 125 37.34 13.95 16.88
CA GLY A 125 37.29 14.00 18.36
C GLY A 125 36.90 12.68 19.04
N PHE A 126 36.33 11.72 18.31
CA PHE A 126 35.73 10.50 18.89
C PHE A 126 36.48 9.21 18.54
N VAL A 127 37.34 9.19 17.49
CA VAL A 127 38.08 7.97 17.12
C VAL A 127 39.13 7.54 18.14
N SER A 128 39.58 8.42 19.04
CA SER A 128 40.50 8.02 20.11
C SER A 128 39.82 7.38 21.32
N PHE A 129 38.48 7.45 21.45
CA PHE A 129 37.79 7.00 22.68
C PHE A 129 36.99 5.69 22.55
N ASN A 130 36.71 5.17 21.35
CA ASN A 130 35.82 4.01 21.20
C ASN A 130 36.41 2.83 20.42
N HIS A 131 37.69 2.55 20.60
CA HIS A 131 38.32 1.32 20.09
C HIS A 131 37.92 0.05 20.86
N THR A 132 36.72 0.00 21.42
CA THR A 132 36.27 -1.14 22.24
C THR A 132 34.75 -1.36 22.18
N GLN A 133 34.17 -1.66 21.01
CA GLN A 133 33.01 -2.56 20.99
C GLN A 133 32.82 -3.26 19.63
N PRO A 134 32.71 -4.60 19.59
CA PRO A 134 32.45 -5.32 18.35
C PRO A 134 31.03 -5.00 17.84
N ALA A 135 30.93 -4.83 16.53
CA ALA A 135 29.69 -4.55 15.82
C ALA A 135 28.61 -5.58 16.19
N ARG A 136 27.53 -5.13 16.82
CA ARG A 136 26.30 -5.91 16.95
C ARG A 136 25.62 -5.87 15.58
N VAL A 137 25.56 -7.01 14.91
CA VAL A 137 24.84 -7.18 13.65
C VAL A 137 23.38 -6.82 13.89
N THR A 138 22.95 -5.66 13.40
CA THR A 138 21.53 -5.29 13.35
C THR A 138 20.86 -6.20 12.35
N VAL A 139 20.21 -7.23 12.86
CA VAL A 139 19.31 -8.12 12.15
C VAL A 139 18.26 -7.24 11.45
N SER A 140 18.17 -7.35 10.12
CA SER A 140 17.21 -6.61 9.29
C SER A 140 15.79 -6.82 9.82
N ALA A 141 14.93 -5.79 9.76
CA ALA A 141 13.52 -5.90 10.15
C ALA A 141 12.80 -7.06 9.43
N THR A 142 13.25 -7.43 8.23
CA THR A 142 12.78 -8.60 7.49
C THR A 142 13.16 -9.93 8.14
N VAL A 143 14.32 -10.02 8.79
CA VAL A 143 14.76 -11.25 9.48
C VAL A 143 14.02 -11.41 10.80
N THR A 144 13.77 -10.32 11.54
CA THR A 144 12.89 -10.35 12.71
C THR A 144 11.45 -10.74 12.34
N ASP A 145 10.98 -10.31 11.17
CA ASP A 145 9.66 -10.71 10.65
C ASP A 145 9.61 -12.20 10.29
N LEU A 146 10.65 -12.73 9.64
CA LEU A 146 10.78 -14.16 9.35
C LEU A 146 10.92 -15.02 10.62
N GLU A 147 11.67 -14.57 11.62
CA GLU A 147 11.77 -15.23 12.93
C GLU A 147 10.42 -15.28 13.65
N ARG A 148 9.59 -14.24 13.47
CA ARG A 148 8.24 -14.18 14.04
C ARG A 148 7.28 -15.15 13.34
N LEU A 149 7.40 -15.31 12.02
CA LEU A 149 6.63 -16.29 11.26
C LEU A 149 7.02 -17.74 11.62
N ASP A 150 8.31 -18.04 11.71
CA ASP A 150 8.83 -19.37 12.11
C ASP A 150 8.37 -19.77 13.51
N SER A 151 8.32 -18.82 14.44
CA SER A 151 7.83 -19.05 15.81
C SER A 151 6.35 -19.43 15.84
N ASN A 152 5.51 -18.79 15.01
CA ASN A 152 4.08 -19.11 14.94
C ASN A 152 3.82 -20.51 14.37
N GLU A 153 4.58 -20.95 13.36
CA GLU A 153 4.45 -22.30 12.80
C GLU A 153 4.73 -23.37 13.85
N LYS A 154 5.78 -23.19 14.66
CA LYS A 154 6.10 -24.10 15.78
C LYS A 154 4.99 -24.18 16.81
N THR A 155 4.32 -23.07 17.14
CA THR A 155 3.19 -23.08 18.07
C THR A 155 1.99 -23.87 17.53
N LEU A 156 1.71 -23.77 16.23
CA LEU A 156 0.65 -24.53 15.58
C LEU A 156 0.97 -26.03 15.55
N GLN A 157 2.23 -26.40 15.29
CA GLN A 157 2.68 -27.80 15.33
C GLN A 157 2.61 -28.39 16.75
N GLN A 158 2.93 -27.61 17.78
CA GLN A 158 2.79 -28.05 19.18
C GLN A 158 1.32 -28.27 19.56
N LEU A 159 0.42 -27.38 19.15
CA LEU A 159 -1.02 -27.54 19.36
C LEU A 159 -1.56 -28.80 18.66
N ALA A 160 -1.15 -29.03 17.41
CA ALA A 160 -1.52 -30.25 16.68
C ALA A 160 -0.97 -31.52 17.33
N ALA A 161 0.26 -31.47 17.86
CA ALA A 161 0.85 -32.61 18.58
C ALA A 161 0.12 -32.89 19.90
N PHE A 162 -0.39 -31.87 20.60
CA PHE A 162 -1.23 -32.05 21.80
C PHE A 162 -2.60 -32.61 21.47
N ASP A 163 -3.23 -32.19 20.36
CA ASP A 163 -4.50 -32.73 19.89
C ASP A 163 -4.40 -34.23 19.54
N ASP A 164 -3.32 -34.62 18.84
CA ASP A 164 -3.03 -36.03 18.54
C ASP A 164 -2.71 -36.85 19.80
N SER A 165 -2.08 -36.25 20.81
CA SER A 165 -1.79 -36.96 22.07
C SER A 165 -3.02 -37.11 22.97
N ASP A 166 -3.95 -36.15 22.99
CA ASP A 166 -5.25 -36.32 23.66
C ASP A 166 -6.13 -37.38 22.97
N ALA A 167 -6.06 -37.48 21.63
CA ALA A 167 -6.71 -38.56 20.89
C ALA A 167 -6.13 -39.95 21.25
N SER A 168 -4.86 -40.04 21.63
CA SER A 168 -4.20 -41.27 22.05
C SER A 168 -4.41 -41.63 23.54
N VAL A 169 -4.65 -40.63 24.40
CA VAL A 169 -4.93 -40.85 25.84
C VAL A 169 -6.36 -41.34 26.07
N GLY A 170 -7.32 -41.00 25.18
CA GLY A 170 -8.70 -41.46 25.24
C GLY A 170 -8.94 -42.94 24.91
N GLN A 171 -7.96 -43.66 24.36
CA GLN A 171 -8.13 -45.07 23.94
C GLN A 171 -7.47 -46.11 24.89
N ASN A 172 -6.66 -45.69 25.87
CA ASN A 172 -5.95 -46.64 26.75
C ASN A 172 -6.66 -46.91 28.10
N SER A 173 -7.93 -46.51 28.25
CA SER A 173 -8.71 -46.70 29.49
C SER A 173 -9.74 -47.83 29.44
N GLN A 174 -9.84 -48.60 28.35
CA GLN A 174 -10.81 -49.69 28.19
C GLN A 174 -10.14 -51.03 27.78
N SER A 175 -9.21 -51.54 28.58
CA SER A 175 -8.84 -52.96 28.47
C SER A 175 -8.19 -53.49 29.75
N SER A 176 -8.92 -53.54 30.87
CA SER A 176 -8.46 -54.23 32.08
C SER A 176 -9.62 -54.67 32.99
N THR A 177 -10.62 -55.39 32.47
CA THR A 177 -11.53 -56.22 33.29
C THR A 177 -12.05 -57.41 32.49
N SER A 178 -11.30 -58.51 32.50
CA SER A 178 -11.85 -59.88 32.35
C SER A 178 -10.72 -60.90 32.45
N ASN A 179 -10.52 -61.46 33.64
CA ASN A 179 -10.16 -62.86 33.87
C ASN A 179 -10.57 -63.24 35.30
#